data_AF-A0A0D0UKG7-F1
#
_entry.id   AF-A0A0D0UKG7-F1
#
_cell.length_a   1.000
_cell.length_b   1.000
_cell.length_c   1.000
_cell.angle_alpha   90.00
_cell.angle_beta   90.00
_cell.angle_gamma   90.00
#
_symmetry.space_group_name_H-M   'P 1'
#
loop_
_entity.id
_entity.type
_entity.pdbx_description
1 polymer ?
#
loop_
_entity_poly.entity_id
_entity_poly.type
_entity_poly.pdbx_seq_one_letter_code
_entity_poly.pdbx_strand_id
1 'polypeptide(L)'
;MTALAHTLVPSKPTPKLGFHIPPFFSVPHIHLHVFSGPHTFIGKFKYPVTTYAAGKGFGWFVTAEQAKSTLERGGTIGLGRC
;
A
#
# COMPACT_ATOMS: atom_id res chain seq x y z
N MET A 1 6.83 -9.02 8.44
CA MET A 1 7.60 -8.11 7.56
C MET A 1 7.43 -6.64 7.93
N THR A 2 6.22 -6.17 8.28
CA THR A 2 5.96 -4.77 8.68
C THR A 2 6.83 -4.30 9.87
N ALA A 3 6.94 -5.11 10.93
CA ALA A 3 7.78 -4.78 12.09
C ALA A 3 9.26 -4.60 11.71
N LEU A 4 9.79 -5.48 10.85
CA LEU A 4 11.17 -5.37 10.36
C LEU A 4 11.38 -4.12 9.49
N ALA A 5 10.39 -3.72 8.70
CA ALA A 5 10.48 -2.47 7.97
C ALA A 5 10.61 -1.28 8.93
N HIS A 6 9.80 -1.24 9.99
CA HIS A 6 9.89 -0.15 10.98
C HIS A 6 11.22 -0.08 11.72
N THR A 7 11.99 -1.17 11.80
CA THR A 7 13.33 -1.17 12.41
C THR A 7 14.44 -0.83 11.42
N LEU A 8 14.29 -1.19 10.14
CA LEU A 8 15.36 -1.05 9.13
C LEU A 8 15.32 0.27 8.33
N VAL A 9 14.19 0.99 8.30
CA VAL A 9 14.10 2.30 7.62
C VAL A 9 13.84 3.44 8.61
N PRO A 10 14.29 4.68 8.29
CA PRO A 10 14.02 5.86 9.10
C PRO A 10 12.54 5.99 9.44
N SER A 11 12.23 6.23 10.71
CA SER A 11 10.86 6.26 11.23
C SER A 11 10.12 7.58 11.00
N LYS A 12 10.82 8.62 10.52
CA LYS A 12 10.28 9.96 10.31
C LYS A 12 10.51 10.45 8.88
N PRO A 13 9.44 10.73 8.10
CA PRO A 13 8.04 10.39 8.36
C PRO A 13 7.83 8.86 8.43
N THR A 14 6.71 8.42 9.01
CA THR A 14 6.38 6.99 9.14
C THR A 14 6.46 6.30 7.77
N PRO A 15 7.20 5.18 7.65
CA PRO A 15 7.33 4.46 6.39
C PRO A 15 5.96 4.07 5.81
N LYS A 16 5.77 4.28 4.50
CA LYS A 16 4.58 3.81 3.81
C LYS A 16 4.82 2.39 3.33
N LEU A 17 3.91 1.48 3.71
CA LEU A 17 3.96 0.05 3.41
C LEU A 17 2.72 -0.37 2.62
N GLY A 18 2.90 -1.12 1.54
CA GLY A 18 1.75 -1.64 0.79
C GLY A 18 2.10 -2.31 -0.53
N PHE A 19 1.06 -2.61 -1.30
CA PHE A 19 1.12 -3.34 -2.55
C PHE A 19 0.57 -2.49 -3.70
N HIS A 20 1.13 -2.67 -4.89
CA HIS A 20 0.60 -2.08 -6.11
C HIS A 20 -0.52 -2.97 -6.67
N ILE A 21 -1.63 -2.34 -7.06
CA ILE A 21 -2.71 -3.01 -7.79
C ILE A 21 -2.52 -2.64 -9.27
N PRO A 22 -2.52 -3.61 -10.21
CA PRO A 22 -2.37 -3.34 -11.63
C PRO A 22 -3.35 -2.26 -12.11
N PRO A 23 -2.91 -1.38 -13.03
CA PRO A 23 -2.53 -1.83 -14.37
C PRO A 23 -1.02 -1.81 -14.67
N PHE A 24 -0.19 -1.27 -13.77
CA PHE A 24 1.27 -1.23 -13.98
C PHE A 24 1.94 -2.45 -13.34
N PHE A 25 2.12 -3.50 -14.15
CA PHE A 25 2.92 -4.65 -13.76
C PHE A 25 4.41 -4.27 -13.77
N SER A 26 4.99 -3.96 -12.61
CA SER A 26 6.45 -3.82 -12.51
C SER A 26 7.15 -5.18 -12.52
N VAL A 27 6.57 -6.17 -11.80
CA VAL A 27 7.05 -7.54 -11.70
C VAL A 27 5.85 -8.51 -11.60
N PRO A 28 5.97 -9.77 -12.08
CA PRO A 28 4.85 -10.72 -12.17
C PRO A 28 4.57 -11.46 -10.84
N HIS A 29 4.92 -10.88 -9.69
CA HIS A 29 4.66 -11.48 -8.37
C HIS A 29 4.27 -10.41 -7.35
N ILE A 30 3.54 -10.84 -6.32
CA ILE A 30 3.17 -9.99 -5.19
C ILE A 30 4.43 -9.63 -4.41
N HIS A 31 4.68 -8.34 -4.24
CA HIS A 31 5.81 -7.83 -3.47
C HIS A 31 5.38 -6.63 -2.63
N LEU A 32 5.92 -6.55 -1.41
CA LEU A 32 5.66 -5.46 -0.48
C LEU A 32 6.59 -4.28 -0.81
N HIS A 33 6.00 -3.11 -1.06
CA HIS A 33 6.75 -1.87 -1.10
C HIS A 33 6.96 -1.32 0.31
N VAL A 34 8.17 -0.84 0.57
CA VAL A 34 8.55 -0.07 1.76
C VAL A 34 9.14 1.24 1.29
N PHE A 35 8.47 2.35 1.56
CA PHE A 35 8.96 3.69 1.21
C PHE A 35 9.37 4.43 2.48
N SER A 36 10.63 4.85 2.55
CA SER A 36 11.14 5.76 3.57
C SER A 36 11.20 7.19 3.04
N GLY A 37 10.89 8.17 3.91
CA GLY A 37 10.96 9.58 3.54
C GLY A 37 9.71 10.10 2.80
N PRO A 38 9.65 11.41 2.56
CA PRO A 38 8.55 12.02 1.82
C PRO A 38 8.59 11.61 0.35
N HIS A 39 7.44 11.27 -0.20
CA HIS A 39 7.32 11.05 -1.64
C HIS A 39 7.50 12.36 -2.41
N THR A 40 8.23 12.30 -3.52
CA THR A 40 8.25 13.36 -4.53
C THR A 40 6.85 13.56 -5.12
N PHE A 41 6.65 14.64 -5.87
CA PHE A 41 5.36 14.92 -6.51
C PHE A 41 4.88 13.75 -7.40
N ILE A 42 5.79 13.18 -8.19
CA ILE A 42 5.55 11.98 -9.02
C ILE A 42 5.24 10.77 -8.14
N GLY A 43 5.96 10.58 -7.04
CA GLY A 43 5.71 9.49 -6.10
C GLY A 43 4.33 9.55 -5.46
N LYS A 44 3.83 10.74 -5.13
CA LYS A 44 2.48 10.93 -4.59
C LYS A 44 1.40 10.54 -5.62
N PHE A 45 1.62 10.85 -6.89
CA PHE A 45 0.73 10.46 -7.98
C PHE A 45 0.78 8.96 -8.28
N LYS A 46 1.99 8.36 -8.26
CA LYS A 46 2.16 6.93 -8.57
C LYS A 46 1.69 6.01 -7.45
N TYR A 47 1.75 6.45 -6.19
CA TYR A 47 1.36 5.65 -5.02
C TYR A 47 0.29 6.34 -4.16
N PRO A 48 -0.89 6.67 -4.75
CA PRO A 48 -1.97 7.30 -4.02
C PRO A 48 -2.61 6.26 -3.10
N VAL A 49 -2.59 6.54 -1.80
CA VAL A 49 -3.34 5.76 -0.82
C VAL A 49 -4.68 6.47 -0.65
N THR A 50 -5.74 5.87 -1.17
CA THR A 50 -7.11 6.36 -0.95
C THR A 50 -7.74 5.57 0.19
N THR A 51 -8.17 6.24 1.24
CA THR A 51 -8.95 5.67 2.34
C THR A 51 -10.43 5.96 2.14
N TYR A 52 -11.29 4.95 2.29
CA TYR A 52 -12.74 5.10 2.31
C TYR A 52 -13.28 4.40 3.54
N ALA A 53 -14.03 5.11 4.41
CA ALA A 53 -14.80 4.70 5.59
C ALA A 53 -14.33 3.49 6.46
N ALA A 54 -13.94 2.36 5.89
CA ALA A 54 -13.40 1.17 6.55
C ALA A 54 -12.45 0.32 5.65
N GLY A 55 -11.78 0.93 4.66
CA GLY A 55 -11.03 0.20 3.66
C GLY A 55 -10.31 1.04 2.60
N LYS A 56 -9.93 0.37 1.52
CA LYS A 56 -9.24 0.90 0.35
C LYS A 56 -10.27 1.51 -0.60
N GLY A 57 -9.99 2.73 -1.07
CA GLY A 57 -10.77 3.44 -2.10
C GLY A 57 -10.43 2.99 -3.53
N PHE A 58 -10.63 3.85 -4.52
CA PHE A 58 -10.37 3.55 -5.93
C PHE A 58 -8.89 3.67 -6.38
N GLY A 59 -7.96 3.88 -5.45
CA GLY A 59 -6.53 3.96 -5.75
C GLY A 59 -5.94 2.63 -6.21
N TRP A 60 -4.75 2.68 -6.81
CA TRP A 60 -3.98 1.51 -7.25
C TRP A 60 -2.84 1.16 -6.28
N PHE A 61 -2.92 1.63 -5.04
CA PHE A 61 -2.02 1.24 -3.96
C PHE A 61 -2.85 0.90 -2.72
N VAL A 62 -2.63 -0.30 -2.16
CA VAL A 62 -3.30 -0.78 -0.94
C VAL A 62 -2.28 -0.91 0.17
N THR A 63 -2.56 -0.34 1.35
CA THR A 63 -1.64 -0.47 2.49
C THR A 63 -1.63 -1.89 3.02
N ALA A 64 -0.56 -2.28 3.71
CA ALA A 64 -0.48 -3.60 4.34
C ALA A 64 -1.66 -3.87 5.30
N GLU A 65 -2.06 -2.85 6.08
CA GLU A 65 -3.19 -2.97 7.01
C GLU A 65 -4.55 -3.05 6.29
N GLN A 66 -4.75 -2.28 5.23
CA GLN A 66 -5.96 -2.41 4.40
C GLN A 66 -6.06 -3.81 3.79
N ALA A 67 -4.96 -4.30 3.21
CA ALA A 67 -4.91 -5.62 2.62
C ALA A 67 -5.24 -6.71 3.66
N LYS A 68 -4.59 -6.65 4.83
CA LYS A 68 -4.84 -7.57 5.94
C LYS A 68 -6.32 -7.54 6.36
N SER A 69 -6.87 -6.36 6.62
CA SER A 69 -8.27 -6.21 7.08
C SER A 69 -9.28 -6.69 6.03
N THR A 70 -9.07 -6.41 4.74
CA THR A 70 -9.95 -6.92 3.66
C THR A 70 -9.91 -8.45 3.59
N LEU A 71 -8.72 -9.06 3.68
CA LEU A 71 -8.56 -10.52 3.60
C LEU A 71 -9.08 -11.23 4.85
N GLU A 72 -8.86 -10.69 6.05
CA GLU A 72 -9.40 -11.25 7.31
C GLU A 72 -10.93 -11.27 7.34
N ARG A 73 -11.58 -10.36 6.60
CA ARG A 73 -13.04 -10.33 6.41
C ARG A 73 -13.53 -11.24 5.28
N GLY A 74 -12.65 -12.00 4.63
CA GLY A 74 -12.97 -12.86 3.48
C GLY A 74 -13.20 -12.11 2.17
N GLY A 75 -12.80 -10.83 2.09
CA GLY A 75 -12.93 -10.01 0.90
C GLY A 75 -11.84 -10.24 -0.14
N THR A 76 -11.90 -9.48 -1.24
CA THR A 76 -10.89 -9.50 -2.31
C THR A 76 -10.33 -8.10 -2.56
N ILE A 77 -9.06 -8.03 -2.95
CA ILE A 77 -8.40 -6.77 -3.29
C ILE A 77 -8.49 -6.56 -4.80
N GLY A 78 -9.06 -5.44 -5.22
CA GLY A 78 -9.18 -5.07 -6.63
C GLY A 78 -9.14 -3.57 -6.84
N LEU A 79 -9.48 -3.09 -8.04
CA LEU A 79 -9.50 -1.66 -8.36
C LEU A 79 -10.62 -0.89 -7.64
N GLY A 80 -11.69 -1.59 -7.26
CA GLY A 80 -12.82 -1.03 -6.52
C GLY A 80 -12.54 -0.76 -5.03
N ARG A 81 -13.62 -0.44 -4.31
CA ARG A 81 -13.60 -0.30 -2.85
C ARG A 81 -13.52 -1.69 -2.21
N CYS A 82 -12.70 -1.85 -1.17
CA CYS A 82 -12.56 -3.11 -0.42
C CYS A 82 -12.01 -2.93 1.00
#